data_AF-A0A4P9J7H0-F1
#
_entry.id   AF-A0A4P9J7H0-F1
#
_cell.length_a   1.000
_cell.length_b   1.000
_cell.length_c   1.000
_cell.angle_alpha   90.00
_cell.angle_beta   90.00
_cell.angle_gamma   90.00
#
_symmetry.space_group_name_H-M   'P 1'
#
loop_
_entity.id
_entity.type
_entity.pdbx_description
1 polymer ?
#
loop_
_entity_poly.entity_id
_entity_poly.type
_entity_poly.pdbx_seq_one_letter_code
_entity_poly.pdbx_strand_id
1 'polypeptide(L)'
;MTGTMPSMGQREVAEDAVVPEPVLLVLDVGQMVHGGYCVAHHLGRVVFVRHAIPGERVVAQVTDAGPSVRPWWADTVQVVRASEHRRAHPWKLADSLRAYRIGRRPVAGAEYGHIVMDHQRRLKAQVFRDTMTRIGRVRPDELDIHVLGRRDDEPAGLHWSTRHQFRVSPSGRLSLPVHRSPVTVPVRNAPPALPALGELPLWDLDFSGASGVEVALSGHTREAMVRVLATPQVAASMGALQSRLHGWRGQLSGLPDHVSAVVALPPRQPGGEAELIGLRGEDWLPERVSSGRYGTRAFRVSGDAFWHPHRDAPAVLVESVMAAADPRPGHVVADLYAGAGLFSAFLAEAVGPQGAVLAVEAAARASQDARQNLRDLPQVAVLHDTAERATAGWLHEPGLPPAAGGLGGRRLDAVVLGPPHAGAGPAVLGRVHRLGPGRIVYVSANPVSLAHDTRHLAELGWRLDAVEVHDLHPNTHRMVAVCRFTRR
;
A
#
# COMPACT_ATOMS: atom_id res chain seq x y z
N MET A 1 15.62 14.26 51.95
CA MET A 1 14.18 14.04 51.67
C MET A 1 13.98 14.26 50.17
N THR A 2 14.43 13.35 49.30
CA THR A 2 13.74 12.12 48.82
C THR A 2 12.33 12.39 48.28
N GLY A 3 12.23 12.41 46.94
CA GLY A 3 10.98 12.44 46.18
C GLY A 3 11.20 11.74 44.84
N THR A 4 11.42 10.42 44.92
CA THR A 4 11.62 9.51 43.79
C THR A 4 10.30 9.35 43.03
N MET A 5 10.29 9.66 41.73
CA MET A 5 9.16 9.31 40.85
C MET A 5 9.17 7.80 40.57
N PRO A 6 7.99 7.14 40.48
CA PRO A 6 7.91 5.70 40.42
C PRO A 6 8.40 5.16 39.08
N SER A 7 9.21 4.11 39.15
CA SER A 7 9.66 3.33 38.00
C SER A 7 8.45 2.66 37.32
N MET A 8 8.39 2.73 35.99
CA MET A 8 7.53 1.84 35.23
C MET A 8 8.08 0.43 35.39
N GLY A 9 7.42 -0.33 36.25
CA GLY A 9 7.71 -1.73 36.51
C GLY A 9 7.78 -2.53 35.21
N GLN A 10 8.85 -3.31 35.11
CA GLN A 10 8.99 -4.41 34.18
C GLN A 10 7.72 -5.28 34.28
N ARG A 11 7.01 -5.47 33.16
CA ARG A 11 6.00 -6.53 33.09
C ARG A 11 6.75 -7.85 33.15
N GLU A 12 6.67 -8.50 34.30
CA GLU A 12 6.98 -9.91 34.47
C GLU A 12 6.37 -10.70 33.31
N VAL A 13 7.20 -11.58 32.74
CA VAL A 13 6.79 -12.58 31.76
C VAL A 13 5.86 -13.52 32.50
N ALA A 14 4.55 -13.30 32.34
CA ALA A 14 3.55 -14.23 32.86
C ALA A 14 3.69 -15.56 32.11
N GLU A 15 4.10 -16.58 32.87
CA GLU A 15 4.03 -17.99 32.55
C GLU A 15 2.62 -18.38 32.06
N ASP A 16 2.60 -19.21 31.02
CA ASP A 16 1.47 -19.99 30.49
C ASP A 16 0.06 -19.48 30.81
N ALA A 17 -0.39 -18.49 30.03
CA ALA A 17 -1.80 -18.16 29.93
C ALA A 17 -2.55 -19.33 29.26
N VAL A 18 -3.24 -20.12 30.07
CA VAL A 18 -4.29 -21.05 29.66
C VAL A 18 -5.19 -20.35 28.62
N VAL A 19 -5.20 -20.87 27.39
CA VAL A 19 -6.05 -20.36 26.32
C VAL A 19 -7.49 -20.61 26.73
N PRO A 20 -8.35 -19.59 26.96
CA PRO A 20 -9.77 -19.84 27.16
C PRO A 20 -10.29 -20.64 25.96
N GLU A 21 -11.15 -21.63 26.20
CA GLU A 21 -11.68 -22.45 25.11
C GLU A 21 -12.19 -21.56 23.98
N PRO A 22 -11.76 -21.81 22.72
CA PRO A 22 -12.12 -20.96 21.62
C PRO A 22 -13.64 -20.97 21.45
N VAL A 23 -14.26 -19.80 21.58
CA VAL A 23 -15.69 -19.66 21.33
C VAL A 23 -15.95 -19.90 19.84
N LEU A 24 -16.58 -21.04 19.53
CA LEU A 24 -17.00 -21.41 18.18
C LEU A 24 -18.46 -21.02 17.97
N LEU A 25 -18.72 -20.29 16.89
CA LEU A 25 -20.07 -19.87 16.50
C LEU A 25 -20.45 -20.48 15.15
N VAL A 26 -21.66 -21.03 15.04
CA VAL A 26 -22.25 -21.38 13.75
C VAL A 26 -22.99 -20.15 13.21
N LEU A 27 -22.55 -19.62 12.07
CA LEU A 27 -23.01 -18.36 11.52
C LEU A 27 -23.44 -18.52 10.06
N ASP A 28 -24.58 -17.93 9.70
CA ASP A 28 -24.89 -17.60 8.30
C ASP A 28 -24.26 -16.24 7.99
N VAL A 29 -23.39 -16.20 6.97
CA VAL A 29 -22.62 -14.99 6.63
C VAL A 29 -23.28 -14.22 5.50
N GLY A 30 -23.46 -12.91 5.74
CA GLY A 30 -24.07 -11.98 4.80
C GLY A 30 -23.05 -11.25 3.93
N GLN A 31 -23.39 -10.01 3.57
CA GLN A 31 -22.60 -9.16 2.67
C GLN A 31 -21.13 -8.97 3.11
N MET A 32 -20.25 -8.85 2.11
CA MET A 32 -18.86 -8.45 2.31
C MET A 32 -18.76 -6.95 2.57
N VAL A 33 -17.88 -6.54 3.48
CA VAL A 33 -17.55 -5.14 3.75
C VAL A 33 -16.05 -4.89 3.60
N HIS A 34 -15.66 -3.61 3.57
CA HIS A 34 -14.26 -3.21 3.48
C HIS A 34 -13.41 -3.90 4.56
N GLY A 35 -12.19 -4.30 4.18
CA GLY A 35 -11.28 -5.08 5.02
C GLY A 35 -11.37 -6.60 4.84
N GLY A 36 -12.29 -7.07 3.98
CA GLY A 36 -12.41 -8.48 3.63
C GLY A 36 -13.18 -9.31 4.65
N TYR A 37 -14.20 -8.71 5.26
CA TYR A 37 -15.06 -9.35 6.26
C TYR A 37 -16.45 -9.57 5.68
N CYS A 38 -17.04 -10.73 5.92
CA CYS A 38 -18.48 -10.89 5.82
C CYS A 38 -19.13 -10.47 7.14
N VAL A 39 -20.33 -9.89 7.05
CA VAL A 39 -21.12 -9.49 8.22
C VAL A 39 -22.07 -10.62 8.61
N ALA A 40 -22.01 -11.05 9.86
CA ALA A 40 -22.98 -11.98 10.47
C ALA A 40 -23.55 -11.37 11.75
N HIS A 41 -24.64 -11.95 12.25
CA HIS A 41 -25.27 -11.55 13.51
C HIS A 41 -25.38 -12.74 14.45
N HIS A 42 -25.04 -12.54 15.71
CA HIS A 42 -25.17 -13.56 16.76
C HIS A 42 -25.63 -12.90 18.06
N LEU A 43 -26.78 -13.33 18.59
CA LEU A 43 -27.38 -12.80 19.83
C LEU A 43 -27.43 -11.26 19.87
N GLY A 44 -27.89 -10.64 18.78
CA GLY A 44 -27.98 -9.18 18.66
C GLY A 44 -26.65 -8.44 18.47
N ARG A 45 -25.53 -9.15 18.34
CA ARG A 45 -24.21 -8.57 18.07
C ARG A 45 -23.78 -8.77 16.62
N VAL A 46 -23.14 -7.75 16.07
CA VAL A 46 -22.47 -7.82 14.76
C VAL A 46 -21.16 -8.57 14.92
N VAL A 47 -20.94 -9.55 14.04
CA VAL A 47 -19.70 -10.33 13.95
C VAL A 47 -19.10 -10.14 12.56
N PHE A 48 -17.86 -9.68 12.51
CA PHE A 48 -17.07 -9.60 11.27
C PHE A 48 -16.28 -10.89 11.11
N VAL A 49 -16.63 -11.64 10.06
CA VAL A 49 -16.13 -12.98 9.80
C VAL A 49 -15.17 -12.95 8.61
N ARG A 50 -13.89 -13.24 8.84
CA ARG A 50 -12.90 -13.44 7.77
C ARG A 50 -12.98 -14.85 7.22
N HIS A 51 -12.41 -15.03 6.02
CA HIS A 51 -12.28 -16.34 5.36
C HIS A 51 -13.63 -16.99 4.98
N ALA A 52 -14.71 -16.21 4.96
CA ALA A 52 -16.04 -16.60 4.52
C ALA A 52 -16.40 -15.90 3.20
N ILE A 53 -17.33 -16.50 2.45
CA ILE A 53 -17.93 -15.93 1.25
C ILE A 53 -19.41 -15.63 1.56
N PRO A 54 -19.98 -14.50 1.09
CA PRO A 54 -21.40 -14.20 1.30
C PRO A 54 -22.31 -15.36 0.89
N GLY A 55 -23.29 -15.68 1.74
CA GLY A 55 -24.26 -16.78 1.54
C GLY A 55 -23.84 -18.12 2.16
N GLU A 56 -22.59 -18.25 2.62
CA GLU A 56 -22.13 -19.46 3.30
C GLU A 56 -22.74 -19.61 4.70
N ARG A 57 -22.74 -20.87 5.17
CA ARG A 57 -22.91 -21.19 6.58
C ARG A 57 -21.61 -21.78 7.10
N VAL A 58 -21.07 -21.22 8.17
CA VAL A 58 -19.70 -21.52 8.65
C VAL A 58 -19.68 -21.77 10.15
N VAL A 59 -18.68 -22.53 10.61
CA VAL A 59 -18.21 -22.48 12.00
C VAL A 59 -17.07 -21.47 12.04
N ALA A 60 -17.23 -20.42 12.83
CA ALA A 60 -16.26 -19.34 12.99
C ALA A 60 -15.69 -19.34 14.40
N GLN A 61 -14.36 -19.31 14.50
CA GLN A 61 -13.65 -19.14 15.76
C GLN A 61 -13.60 -17.65 16.07
N VAL A 62 -14.14 -17.24 17.21
CA VAL A 62 -14.04 -15.86 17.69
C VAL A 62 -12.59 -15.57 18.08
N THR A 63 -12.03 -14.50 17.50
CA THR A 63 -10.63 -14.12 17.67
C THR A 63 -10.43 -12.87 18.53
N ASP A 64 -11.47 -12.03 18.63
CA ASP A 64 -11.46 -10.82 19.44
C ASP A 64 -12.92 -10.47 19.78
N ALA A 65 -13.25 -10.59 21.07
CA ALA A 65 -14.58 -10.34 21.60
C ALA A 65 -14.51 -9.91 23.07
N GLY A 66 -15.53 -9.18 23.50
CA GLY A 66 -15.67 -8.70 24.86
C GLY A 66 -16.91 -7.83 25.02
N PRO A 67 -17.21 -7.37 26.25
CA PRO A 67 -18.31 -6.44 26.50
C PRO A 67 -18.16 -5.13 25.73
N SER A 68 -16.95 -4.56 25.72
CA SER A 68 -16.58 -3.31 25.04
C SER A 68 -16.23 -3.46 23.55
N VAL A 69 -15.97 -4.68 23.08
CA VAL A 69 -15.58 -4.94 21.69
C VAL A 69 -16.82 -4.92 20.79
N ARG A 70 -16.86 -3.96 19.86
CA ARG A 70 -17.90 -3.82 18.83
C ARG A 70 -17.23 -3.43 17.50
N PRO A 71 -17.39 -4.20 16.41
CA PRO A 71 -18.00 -5.53 16.32
C PRO A 71 -17.10 -6.62 16.94
N TRP A 72 -17.62 -7.86 17.08
CA TRP A 72 -16.79 -9.04 17.36
C TRP A 72 -16.07 -9.49 16.08
N TRP A 73 -14.91 -10.11 16.23
CA TRP A 73 -14.10 -10.61 15.13
C TRP A 73 -14.00 -12.13 15.19
N ALA A 74 -14.12 -12.77 14.03
CA ALA A 74 -13.98 -14.22 13.92
C ALA A 74 -13.30 -14.62 12.60
N ASP A 75 -12.61 -15.75 12.63
CA ASP A 75 -12.04 -16.40 11.44
C ASP A 75 -12.87 -17.67 11.15
N THR A 76 -13.24 -17.90 9.88
CA THR A 76 -13.90 -19.15 9.48
C THR A 76 -12.94 -20.32 9.64
N VAL A 77 -13.34 -21.36 10.39
CA VAL A 77 -12.50 -22.55 10.65
C VAL A 77 -13.07 -23.82 10.05
N GLN A 78 -14.38 -23.84 9.76
CA GLN A 78 -15.05 -24.89 9.01
C GLN A 78 -16.18 -24.28 8.17
N VAL A 79 -16.41 -24.83 6.99
CA VAL A 79 -17.50 -24.42 6.10
C VAL A 79 -18.56 -25.52 6.12
N VAL A 80 -19.77 -25.19 6.59
CA VAL A 80 -20.91 -26.12 6.70
C VAL A 80 -21.68 -26.17 5.39
N ARG A 81 -21.91 -25.00 4.78
CA ARG A 81 -22.47 -24.87 3.43
C ARG A 81 -21.57 -23.92 2.64
N ALA A 82 -20.88 -24.45 1.65
CA ALA A 82 -19.94 -23.71 0.82
C ALA A 82 -20.63 -22.93 -0.30
N SER A 83 -20.03 -21.80 -0.66
CA SER A 83 -20.34 -21.10 -1.91
C SER A 83 -19.72 -21.85 -3.08
N GLU A 84 -20.37 -21.83 -4.24
CA GLU A 84 -19.80 -22.32 -5.50
C GLU A 84 -18.52 -21.57 -5.91
N HIS A 85 -18.31 -20.36 -5.36
CA HIS A 85 -17.14 -19.53 -5.62
C HIS A 85 -15.95 -19.83 -4.69
N ARG A 86 -16.11 -20.77 -3.75
CA ARG A 86 -15.03 -21.20 -2.87
C ARG A 86 -14.05 -22.08 -3.63
N ARG A 87 -12.76 -21.84 -3.41
CA ARG A 87 -11.66 -22.70 -3.87
C ARG A 87 -10.74 -23.10 -2.74
N ALA A 88 -9.86 -24.06 -3.01
CA ALA A 88 -8.72 -24.33 -2.13
C ALA A 88 -7.82 -23.10 -2.06
N HIS A 89 -7.38 -22.75 -0.85
CA HIS A 89 -6.52 -21.59 -0.65
C HIS A 89 -5.13 -21.86 -1.26
N PRO A 90 -4.60 -21.00 -2.15
CA PRO A 90 -3.34 -21.27 -2.85
C PRO A 90 -2.12 -21.20 -1.91
N TRP A 91 -2.25 -20.51 -0.78
CA TRP A 91 -1.21 -20.42 0.23
C TRP A 91 -1.58 -21.11 1.54
N LYS A 92 -0.95 -22.24 1.84
CA LYS A 92 -1.24 -23.08 3.01
C LYS A 92 -1.15 -22.33 4.35
N LEU A 93 -0.26 -21.35 4.49
CA LEU A 93 -0.10 -20.60 5.75
C LEU A 93 -1.20 -19.55 5.98
N ALA A 94 -1.87 -19.10 4.92
CA ALA A 94 -2.97 -18.14 4.99
C ALA A 94 -4.37 -18.81 4.98
N ASP A 95 -4.41 -20.14 4.79
CA ASP A 95 -5.63 -20.93 4.86
C ASP A 95 -6.10 -21.11 6.31
N SER A 96 -7.18 -20.42 6.67
CA SER A 96 -7.77 -20.48 8.01
C SER A 96 -8.24 -21.88 8.42
N LEU A 97 -8.83 -22.64 7.50
CA LEU A 97 -9.35 -23.99 7.78
C LEU A 97 -8.20 -24.97 8.05
N ARG A 98 -7.08 -24.79 7.35
CA ARG A 98 -5.86 -25.57 7.59
C ARG A 98 -5.16 -25.14 8.86
N ALA A 99 -5.02 -23.83 9.09
CA ALA A 99 -4.36 -23.28 10.26
C ALA A 99 -5.03 -23.77 11.54
N TYR A 100 -6.36 -23.71 11.62
CA TYR A 100 -7.12 -24.17 12.77
C TYR A 100 -6.90 -25.66 13.09
N ARG A 101 -6.92 -26.54 12.06
CA ARG A 101 -6.69 -27.99 12.24
C ARG A 101 -5.34 -28.35 12.85
N ILE A 102 -4.34 -27.48 12.71
CA ILE A 102 -3.00 -27.68 13.28
C ILE A 102 -2.74 -26.78 14.50
N GLY A 103 -3.79 -26.21 15.10
CA GLY A 103 -3.68 -25.36 16.30
C GLY A 103 -2.99 -24.02 16.06
N ARG A 104 -3.08 -23.46 14.84
CA ARG A 104 -2.46 -22.18 14.46
C ARG A 104 -3.49 -21.20 13.91
N ARG A 105 -3.09 -19.93 13.81
CA ARG A 105 -3.84 -18.87 13.11
C ARG A 105 -3.22 -18.58 11.75
N PRO A 106 -4.01 -18.20 10.73
CA PRO A 106 -3.50 -17.93 9.40
C PRO A 106 -2.68 -16.63 9.35
N VAL A 107 -1.65 -16.59 8.50
CA VAL A 107 -0.91 -15.36 8.21
C VAL A 107 -1.82 -14.36 7.46
N ALA A 108 -1.58 -13.07 7.66
CA ALA A 108 -2.30 -12.01 6.94
C ALA A 108 -1.79 -11.84 5.49
N GLY A 109 -2.52 -11.08 4.67
CA GLY A 109 -2.06 -10.66 3.34
C GLY A 109 -2.53 -11.53 2.17
N ALA A 110 -3.48 -12.44 2.40
CA ALA A 110 -4.15 -13.21 1.35
C ALA A 110 -5.60 -13.55 1.74
N GLU A 111 -6.34 -12.58 2.29
CA GLU A 111 -7.65 -12.82 2.90
C GLU A 111 -8.67 -13.45 1.93
N TYR A 112 -8.55 -13.17 0.63
CA TYR A 112 -9.45 -13.67 -0.42
C TYR A 112 -8.93 -14.92 -1.14
N GLY A 113 -7.81 -15.52 -0.72
CA GLY A 113 -7.24 -16.68 -1.42
C GLY A 113 -8.19 -17.88 -1.58
N HIS A 114 -9.19 -17.98 -0.71
CA HIS A 114 -10.23 -19.01 -0.72
C HIS A 114 -11.40 -18.73 -1.70
N ILE A 115 -11.33 -17.65 -2.48
CA ILE A 115 -12.37 -17.19 -3.40
C ILE A 115 -11.82 -17.23 -4.84
N VAL A 116 -12.58 -17.72 -5.81
CA VAL A 116 -12.18 -17.66 -7.23
C VAL A 116 -12.05 -16.20 -7.71
N MET A 117 -11.07 -15.93 -8.58
CA MET A 117 -10.63 -14.58 -8.96
C MET A 117 -11.78 -13.67 -9.46
N ASP A 118 -12.63 -14.17 -10.36
CA ASP A 118 -13.72 -13.35 -10.90
C ASP A 118 -14.73 -12.96 -9.81
N HIS A 119 -14.98 -13.84 -8.84
CA HIS A 119 -15.84 -13.49 -7.72
C HIS A 119 -15.16 -12.53 -6.74
N GLN A 120 -13.83 -12.58 -6.56
CA GLN A 120 -13.10 -11.55 -5.81
C GLN A 120 -13.34 -10.16 -6.40
N ARG A 121 -13.23 -10.02 -7.71
CA ARG A 121 -13.43 -8.75 -8.42
C ARG A 121 -14.86 -8.24 -8.28
N ARG A 122 -15.86 -9.13 -8.38
CA ARG A 122 -17.27 -8.80 -8.10
C ARG A 122 -17.49 -8.28 -6.67
N LEU A 123 -16.89 -8.94 -5.67
CA LEU A 123 -16.98 -8.51 -4.28
C LEU A 123 -16.26 -7.18 -4.04
N LYS A 124 -15.10 -6.95 -4.68
CA LYS A 124 -14.41 -5.65 -4.63
C LYS A 124 -15.27 -4.54 -5.23
N ALA A 125 -15.93 -4.79 -6.37
CA ALA A 125 -16.84 -3.85 -7.00
C ALA A 125 -18.02 -3.50 -6.10
N GLN A 126 -18.65 -4.51 -5.48
CA GLN A 126 -19.70 -4.31 -4.50
C GLN A 126 -19.22 -3.45 -3.33
N VAL A 127 -18.11 -3.83 -2.68
CA VAL A 127 -17.57 -3.11 -1.52
C VAL A 127 -17.23 -1.67 -1.88
N PHE A 128 -16.66 -1.42 -3.07
CA PHE A 128 -16.38 -0.07 -3.53
C PHE A 128 -17.67 0.74 -3.68
N ARG A 129 -18.67 0.21 -4.39
CA ARG A 129 -19.97 0.86 -4.59
C ARG A 129 -20.64 1.19 -3.26
N ASP A 130 -20.73 0.21 -2.35
CA ASP A 130 -21.34 0.39 -1.03
C ASP A 130 -20.62 1.46 -0.21
N THR A 131 -19.28 1.52 -0.30
CA THR A 131 -18.47 2.52 0.39
C THR A 131 -18.74 3.93 -0.17
N MET A 132 -18.73 4.07 -1.50
CA MET A 132 -18.98 5.35 -2.17
C MET A 132 -20.41 5.86 -1.94
N THR A 133 -21.40 4.97 -1.90
CA THR A 133 -22.78 5.36 -1.60
C THR A 133 -22.97 5.75 -0.14
N ARG A 134 -22.49 4.93 0.80
CA ARG A 134 -22.74 5.16 2.24
C ARG A 134 -21.93 6.34 2.79
N ILE A 135 -20.65 6.43 2.41
CA ILE A 135 -19.72 7.45 2.94
C ILE A 135 -19.62 8.63 1.98
N GLY A 136 -19.37 8.34 0.69
CA GLY A 136 -19.16 9.35 -0.35
C GLY A 136 -20.42 10.06 -0.81
N ARG A 137 -21.61 9.54 -0.45
CA ARG A 137 -22.93 10.07 -0.85
C ARG A 137 -23.12 10.13 -2.37
N VAL A 138 -22.41 9.29 -3.11
CA VAL A 138 -22.57 9.15 -4.56
C VAL A 138 -23.77 8.25 -4.85
N ARG A 139 -24.61 8.62 -5.82
CA ARG A 139 -25.80 7.82 -6.11
C ARG A 139 -25.38 6.53 -6.84
N PRO A 140 -25.94 5.35 -6.49
CA PRO A 140 -25.52 4.07 -7.07
C PRO A 140 -25.66 3.98 -8.59
N ASP A 141 -26.65 4.67 -9.14
CA ASP A 141 -26.97 4.77 -10.58
C ASP A 141 -25.98 5.66 -11.36
N GLU A 142 -25.19 6.49 -10.68
CA GLU A 142 -24.18 7.34 -11.31
C GLU A 142 -22.87 6.61 -11.64
N LEU A 143 -22.68 5.39 -11.11
CA LEU A 143 -21.40 4.69 -11.19
C LEU A 143 -21.57 3.23 -11.63
N ASP A 144 -21.22 2.95 -12.89
CA ASP A 144 -21.00 1.58 -13.33
C ASP A 144 -19.58 1.12 -12.92
N ILE A 145 -19.50 0.45 -11.76
CA ILE A 145 -18.23 0.01 -11.18
C ILE A 145 -17.92 -1.43 -11.59
N HIS A 146 -16.87 -1.58 -12.39
CA HIS A 146 -16.20 -2.85 -12.66
C HIS A 146 -14.79 -2.83 -12.08
N VAL A 147 -14.35 -3.97 -11.55
CA VAL A 147 -12.98 -4.14 -11.08
C VAL A 147 -12.17 -4.91 -12.12
N LEU A 148 -11.20 -4.23 -12.70
CA LEU A 148 -10.38 -4.73 -13.80
C LEU A 148 -9.20 -5.53 -13.25
N GLY A 149 -9.09 -6.79 -13.65
CA GLY A 149 -7.87 -7.59 -13.47
C GLY A 149 -6.78 -7.25 -14.49
N ARG A 150 -5.66 -7.98 -14.49
CA ARG A 150 -4.66 -7.91 -15.56
C ARG A 150 -4.85 -9.08 -16.52
N ARG A 151 -4.45 -8.87 -17.78
CA ARG A 151 -4.58 -9.88 -18.84
C ARG A 151 -3.77 -11.14 -18.51
N ASP A 152 -2.58 -10.95 -17.95
CA ASP A 152 -1.63 -12.00 -17.61
C ASP A 152 -1.62 -12.28 -16.10
N ASP A 153 -2.75 -12.04 -15.42
CA ASP A 153 -2.94 -12.48 -14.05
C ASP A 153 -2.80 -14.01 -13.99
N GLU A 154 -1.95 -14.49 -13.09
CA GLU A 154 -1.84 -15.92 -12.83
C GLU A 154 -3.22 -16.43 -12.31
N PRO A 155 -3.74 -17.58 -12.78
CA PRO A 155 -5.10 -18.03 -12.43
C PRO A 155 -5.39 -18.17 -10.93
N ALA A 156 -4.38 -18.52 -10.12
CA ALA A 156 -4.48 -18.54 -8.67
C ALA A 156 -4.27 -17.16 -8.02
N GLY A 157 -3.97 -16.10 -8.76
CA GLY A 157 -3.75 -14.74 -8.27
C GLY A 157 -2.42 -14.57 -7.56
N LEU A 158 -1.40 -15.32 -7.96
CA LEU A 158 -0.06 -15.32 -7.37
C LEU A 158 0.91 -14.45 -8.17
N HIS A 159 2.12 -14.30 -7.63
CA HIS A 159 3.26 -13.77 -8.37
C HIS A 159 3.13 -12.36 -8.93
N TRP A 160 2.39 -11.46 -8.29
CA TRP A 160 2.19 -10.10 -8.78
C TRP A 160 3.03 -9.05 -8.04
N SER A 161 3.43 -9.33 -6.80
CA SER A 161 4.00 -8.35 -5.88
C SER A 161 5.53 -8.23 -5.98
N THR A 162 5.99 -6.99 -6.07
CA THR A 162 7.39 -6.56 -6.16
C THR A 162 7.92 -5.97 -4.84
N ARG A 163 7.09 -5.86 -3.80
CA ARG A 163 7.48 -5.29 -2.50
C ARG A 163 6.96 -6.16 -1.36
N HIS A 164 7.86 -6.59 -0.47
CA HIS A 164 7.56 -7.49 0.64
C HIS A 164 8.23 -7.02 1.91
N GLN A 165 7.49 -7.04 3.01
CA GLN A 165 8.01 -6.73 4.33
C GLN A 165 7.80 -7.95 5.24
N PHE A 166 8.90 -8.46 5.76
CA PHE A 166 8.93 -9.56 6.72
C PHE A 166 9.31 -9.01 8.09
N ARG A 167 8.71 -9.56 9.14
CA ARG A 167 9.23 -9.42 10.51
C ARG A 167 10.32 -10.45 10.75
N VAL A 168 11.21 -10.19 11.69
CA VAL A 168 12.20 -11.18 12.13
C VAL A 168 11.74 -11.79 13.44
N SER A 169 11.71 -13.13 13.50
CA SER A 169 11.36 -13.88 14.70
C SER A 169 12.49 -13.78 15.75
N PRO A 170 12.23 -14.14 17.02
CA PRO A 170 13.29 -14.22 18.04
C PRO A 170 14.46 -15.15 17.67
N SER A 171 14.21 -16.15 16.83
CA SER A 171 15.23 -17.05 16.28
C SER A 171 15.94 -16.52 15.03
N GLY A 172 15.76 -15.24 14.70
CA GLY A 172 16.39 -14.60 13.54
C GLY A 172 15.80 -14.95 12.17
N ARG A 173 14.64 -15.62 12.10
CA ARG A 173 14.03 -16.08 10.84
C ARG A 173 12.99 -15.10 10.31
N LEU A 174 12.83 -15.05 8.99
CA LEU A 174 11.75 -14.30 8.36
C LEU A 174 10.38 -14.85 8.79
N SER A 175 9.47 -13.95 9.12
CA SER A 175 8.14 -14.27 9.63
C SER A 175 7.12 -13.25 9.18
N LEU A 176 5.85 -13.66 9.15
CA LEU A 176 4.72 -12.79 8.81
C LEU A 176 3.74 -12.68 9.98
N PRO A 177 3.09 -11.53 10.16
CA PRO A 177 2.14 -11.32 11.24
C PRO A 177 0.85 -12.14 11.03
N VAL A 178 0.30 -12.61 12.14
CA VAL A 178 -1.09 -13.06 12.22
C VAL A 178 -1.98 -11.81 12.29
N HIS A 179 -3.12 -11.86 11.59
CA HIS A 179 -4.05 -10.74 11.55
C HIS A 179 -4.54 -10.34 12.95
N ARG A 180 -4.46 -9.03 13.27
CA ARG A 180 -4.84 -8.46 14.59
C ARG A 180 -4.24 -9.23 15.77
N SER A 181 -2.96 -9.63 15.65
CA SER A 181 -2.25 -10.36 16.69
C SER A 181 -0.79 -9.90 16.77
N PRO A 182 -0.16 -9.91 17.95
CA PRO A 182 1.28 -9.69 18.06
C PRO A 182 2.10 -10.89 17.52
N VAL A 183 1.47 -12.05 17.36
CA VAL A 183 2.11 -13.29 16.93
C VAL A 183 2.56 -13.20 15.47
N THR A 184 3.76 -13.74 15.20
CA THR A 184 4.25 -13.96 13.84
C THR A 184 4.46 -15.44 13.58
N VAL A 185 4.38 -15.84 12.31
CA VAL A 185 4.62 -17.21 11.86
C VAL A 185 5.85 -17.19 10.96
N PRO A 186 6.89 -18.00 11.24
CA PRO A 186 8.02 -18.15 10.34
C PRO A 186 7.58 -18.60 8.95
N VAL A 187 8.18 -18.03 7.92
CA VAL A 187 7.84 -18.31 6.52
C VAL A 187 9.06 -18.73 5.72
N ARG A 188 8.83 -19.56 4.71
CA ARG A 188 9.84 -19.98 3.71
C ARG A 188 9.44 -19.65 2.28
N ASN A 189 8.33 -18.94 2.12
CA ASN A 189 7.85 -18.43 0.84
C ASN A 189 6.89 -17.27 1.07
N ALA A 190 6.68 -16.50 0.00
CA ALA A 190 5.65 -15.48 -0.10
C ALA A 190 4.98 -15.62 -1.47
N PRO A 191 3.93 -16.46 -1.62
CA PRO A 191 3.32 -16.73 -2.92
C PRO A 191 2.84 -15.50 -3.71
N PRO A 192 2.39 -14.39 -3.10
CA PRO A 192 2.12 -13.16 -3.84
C PRO A 192 3.34 -12.56 -4.53
N ALA A 193 4.56 -12.87 -4.08
CA ALA A 193 5.81 -12.33 -4.61
C ALA A 193 6.13 -12.85 -6.01
N LEU A 194 6.81 -12.02 -6.81
CA LEU A 194 7.45 -12.50 -8.04
C LEU A 194 8.33 -13.74 -7.73
N PRO A 195 8.43 -14.71 -8.66
CA PRO A 195 9.21 -15.94 -8.45
C PRO A 195 10.65 -15.68 -8.02
N ALA A 196 11.27 -14.59 -8.52
CA ALA A 196 12.62 -14.17 -8.17
C ALA A 196 12.88 -14.05 -6.66
N LEU A 197 11.88 -13.70 -5.84
CA LEU A 197 12.05 -13.67 -4.37
C LEU A 197 12.25 -15.09 -3.80
N GLY A 198 11.55 -16.07 -4.35
CA GLY A 198 11.64 -17.46 -3.92
C GLY A 198 13.01 -18.08 -4.21
N GLU A 199 13.71 -17.58 -5.21
CA GLU A 199 15.05 -18.02 -5.63
C GLU A 199 16.17 -17.48 -4.72
N LEU A 200 15.89 -16.44 -3.94
CA LEU A 200 16.89 -15.87 -3.02
C LEU A 200 17.08 -16.76 -1.79
N PRO A 201 18.31 -16.92 -1.27
CA PRO A 201 18.59 -17.76 -0.10
C PRO A 201 18.15 -17.13 1.24
N LEU A 202 17.35 -16.04 1.20
CA LEU A 202 16.97 -15.26 2.39
C LEU A 202 16.24 -16.09 3.46
N TRP A 203 15.54 -17.14 3.05
CA TRP A 203 14.75 -18.01 3.94
C TRP A 203 15.62 -18.78 4.94
N ASP A 204 16.89 -19.00 4.62
CA ASP A 204 17.84 -19.77 5.41
C ASP A 204 18.88 -18.91 6.12
N LEU A 205 18.81 -17.58 5.96
CA LEU A 205 19.69 -16.63 6.66
C LEU A 205 19.20 -16.34 8.09
N ASP A 206 20.13 -15.85 8.92
CA ASP A 206 19.90 -15.34 10.27
C ASP A 206 19.94 -13.81 10.29
N PHE A 207 18.79 -13.21 10.57
CA PHE A 207 18.59 -11.77 10.71
C PHE A 207 18.50 -11.31 12.17
N SER A 208 18.98 -12.11 13.12
CA SER A 208 19.01 -11.74 14.54
C SER A 208 19.53 -10.33 14.76
N GLY A 209 18.81 -9.52 15.54
CA GLY A 209 19.10 -8.10 15.75
C GLY A 209 18.40 -7.14 14.78
N ALA A 210 17.69 -7.66 13.78
CA ALA A 210 16.78 -6.88 12.95
C ALA A 210 15.34 -6.98 13.47
N SER A 211 14.56 -5.92 13.24
CA SER A 211 13.11 -5.90 13.47
C SER A 211 12.34 -6.46 12.28
N GLY A 212 12.92 -6.35 11.08
CA GLY A 212 12.31 -6.78 9.84
C GLY A 212 13.32 -6.80 8.70
N VAL A 213 12.89 -7.43 7.60
CA VAL A 213 13.60 -7.41 6.31
C VAL A 213 12.60 -7.00 5.25
N GLU A 214 12.94 -5.97 4.50
CA GLU A 214 12.18 -5.52 3.35
C GLU A 214 12.87 -5.96 2.07
N VAL A 215 12.09 -6.48 1.13
CA VAL A 215 12.60 -6.88 -0.18
C VAL A 215 11.81 -6.17 -1.25
N ALA A 216 12.53 -5.44 -2.10
CA ALA A 216 12.00 -4.81 -3.30
C ALA A 216 12.60 -5.50 -4.53
N LEU A 217 11.77 -5.73 -5.54
CA LEU A 217 12.15 -6.35 -6.81
C LEU A 217 11.80 -5.37 -7.91
N SER A 218 12.61 -5.27 -8.95
CA SER A 218 12.16 -4.59 -10.16
C SER A 218 11.03 -5.39 -10.82
N GLY A 219 10.03 -4.70 -11.38
CA GLY A 219 8.92 -5.38 -12.07
C GLY A 219 9.33 -6.03 -13.40
N HIS A 220 10.40 -5.55 -14.02
CA HIS A 220 10.75 -5.85 -15.42
C HIS A 220 12.21 -6.27 -15.62
N THR A 221 13.00 -6.25 -14.55
CA THR A 221 14.40 -6.69 -14.56
C THR A 221 14.61 -7.76 -13.48
N ARG A 222 15.85 -8.24 -13.34
CA ARG A 222 16.21 -9.17 -12.27
C ARG A 222 16.66 -8.46 -11.00
N GLU A 223 16.80 -7.13 -11.00
CA GLU A 223 17.37 -6.42 -9.86
C GLU A 223 16.47 -6.52 -8.62
N ALA A 224 17.11 -6.69 -7.47
CA ALA A 224 16.46 -6.79 -6.19
C ALA A 224 17.23 -6.02 -5.11
N MET A 225 16.51 -5.53 -4.10
CA MET A 225 17.04 -4.80 -2.97
C MET A 225 16.59 -5.49 -1.70
N VAL A 226 17.56 -5.85 -0.85
CA VAL A 226 17.29 -6.38 0.49
C VAL A 226 17.66 -5.30 1.51
N ARG A 227 16.66 -4.83 2.27
CA ARG A 227 16.85 -3.85 3.33
C ARG A 227 16.62 -4.48 4.69
N VAL A 228 17.68 -4.58 5.49
CA VAL A 228 17.62 -5.10 6.86
C VAL A 228 17.32 -3.96 7.82
N LEU A 229 16.22 -4.04 8.56
CA LEU A 229 15.78 -2.98 9.49
C LEU A 229 16.36 -3.24 10.88
N ALA A 230 17.43 -2.56 11.27
CA ALA A 230 18.05 -2.73 12.58
C ALA A 230 17.07 -2.36 13.70
N THR A 231 17.11 -3.09 14.83
CA THR A 231 16.34 -2.68 16.01
C THR A 231 16.95 -1.42 16.65
N PRO A 232 16.16 -0.60 17.37
CA PRO A 232 16.69 0.51 18.17
C PRO A 232 17.78 0.08 19.15
N GLN A 233 17.65 -1.12 19.75
CA GLN A 233 18.62 -1.66 20.70
C GLN A 233 19.97 -1.95 20.04
N VAL A 234 19.96 -2.52 18.81
CA VAL A 234 21.20 -2.75 18.06
C VAL A 234 21.80 -1.42 17.60
N ALA A 235 20.98 -0.50 17.09
CA ALA A 235 21.44 0.81 16.61
C ALA A 235 22.06 1.68 17.72
N ALA A 236 21.64 1.52 18.97
CA ALA A 236 22.13 2.31 20.10
C ALA A 236 23.51 1.87 20.64
N SER A 237 24.02 0.69 20.26
CA SER A 237 25.30 0.14 20.75
C SER A 237 26.27 -0.08 19.60
N MET A 238 27.37 0.69 19.58
CA MET A 238 28.39 0.57 18.52
C MET A 238 28.94 -0.85 18.39
N GLY A 239 29.24 -1.52 19.49
CA GLY A 239 29.77 -2.90 19.47
C GLY A 239 28.75 -3.91 18.95
N ALA A 240 27.48 -3.79 19.39
CA ALA A 240 26.40 -4.65 18.90
C ALA A 240 26.13 -4.42 17.41
N LEU A 241 26.09 -3.16 16.98
CA LEU A 241 25.91 -2.78 15.58
C LEU A 241 27.04 -3.31 14.71
N GLN A 242 28.31 -3.11 15.10
CA GLN A 242 29.47 -3.62 14.35
C GLN A 242 29.44 -5.15 14.22
N SER A 243 29.13 -5.86 15.30
CA SER A 243 29.00 -7.32 15.29
C SER A 243 27.89 -7.78 14.35
N ARG A 244 26.70 -7.16 14.40
CA ARG A 244 25.57 -7.49 13.52
C ARG A 244 25.83 -7.14 12.06
N LEU A 245 26.43 -5.98 11.78
CA LEU A 245 26.84 -5.59 10.43
C LEU A 245 27.82 -6.60 9.83
N HIS A 246 28.81 -7.07 10.61
CA HIS A 246 29.74 -8.09 10.15
C HIS A 246 29.02 -9.40 9.79
N GLY A 247 28.12 -9.88 10.66
CA GLY A 247 27.34 -11.09 10.42
C GLY A 247 26.40 -10.99 9.21
N TRP A 248 25.67 -9.88 9.07
CA TRP A 248 24.80 -9.65 7.92
C TRP A 248 25.59 -9.50 6.63
N ARG A 249 26.73 -8.79 6.64
CA ARG A 249 27.60 -8.66 5.46
C ARG A 249 28.15 -10.01 5.01
N GLY A 250 28.58 -10.86 5.95
CA GLY A 250 29.08 -12.20 5.64
C GLY A 250 28.01 -13.11 5.04
N GLN A 251 26.75 -13.00 5.48
CA GLN A 251 25.65 -13.80 4.93
C GLN A 251 25.14 -13.27 3.58
N LEU A 252 25.06 -11.94 3.41
CA LEU A 252 24.50 -11.31 2.22
C LEU A 252 25.51 -11.16 1.07
N SER A 253 26.81 -11.42 1.32
CA SER A 253 27.83 -11.47 0.27
C SER A 253 27.60 -12.61 -0.72
N GLY A 254 26.95 -13.70 -0.31
CA GLY A 254 26.60 -14.84 -1.16
C GLY A 254 25.36 -14.62 -2.04
N LEU A 255 24.70 -13.46 -1.96
CA LEU A 255 23.58 -13.14 -2.84
C LEU A 255 24.04 -12.94 -4.30
N PRO A 256 23.18 -13.20 -5.30
CA PRO A 256 23.50 -12.93 -6.70
C PRO A 256 23.90 -11.47 -6.96
N ASP A 257 24.74 -11.22 -7.96
CA ASP A 257 25.32 -9.89 -8.26
C ASP A 257 24.28 -8.79 -8.50
N HIS A 258 23.12 -9.14 -9.06
CA HIS A 258 22.01 -8.22 -9.32
C HIS A 258 21.20 -7.87 -8.05
N VAL A 259 21.57 -8.39 -6.89
CA VAL A 259 20.92 -8.11 -5.61
C VAL A 259 21.77 -7.12 -4.82
N SER A 260 21.20 -5.96 -4.56
CA SER A 260 21.75 -4.95 -3.65
C SER A 260 21.26 -5.20 -2.24
N ALA A 261 22.05 -4.81 -1.24
CA ALA A 261 21.65 -4.93 0.15
C ALA A 261 22.15 -3.76 1.00
N VAL A 262 21.25 -3.27 1.85
CA VAL A 262 21.51 -2.15 2.77
C VAL A 262 20.94 -2.47 4.15
N VAL A 263 21.47 -1.82 5.18
CA VAL A 263 20.91 -1.82 6.53
C VAL A 263 20.30 -0.46 6.80
N ALA A 264 19.04 -0.43 7.21
CA ALA A 264 18.38 0.77 7.65
C ALA A 264 18.45 0.86 9.18
N LEU A 265 19.05 1.94 9.68
CA LEU A 265 19.02 2.29 11.10
C LEU A 265 17.76 3.11 11.39
N PRO A 266 17.11 2.90 12.55
CA PRO A 266 15.98 3.71 12.95
C PRO A 266 16.39 5.19 13.04
N PRO A 267 15.48 6.12 12.69
CA PRO A 267 15.78 7.54 12.73
C PRO A 267 16.11 8.00 14.15
N ARG A 268 17.06 8.95 14.27
CA ARG A 268 17.47 9.50 15.57
C ARG A 268 16.39 10.33 16.25
N GLN A 269 15.46 10.88 15.47
CA GLN A 269 14.31 11.65 15.96
C GLN A 269 13.01 11.06 15.41
N PRO A 270 11.90 11.12 16.18
CA PRO A 270 10.59 10.73 15.68
C PRO A 270 10.23 11.48 14.38
N GLY A 271 9.88 10.74 13.34
CA GLY A 271 9.52 11.30 12.03
C GLY A 271 10.70 11.66 11.12
N GLY A 272 11.95 11.40 11.54
CA GLY A 272 13.13 11.53 10.68
C GLY A 272 13.28 10.36 9.68
N GLU A 273 14.19 10.53 8.72
CA GLU A 273 14.55 9.47 7.75
C GLU A 273 15.52 8.45 8.37
N ALA A 274 15.43 7.20 7.90
CA ALA A 274 16.34 6.15 8.30
C ALA A 274 17.74 6.39 7.71
N GLU A 275 18.78 6.18 8.52
CA GLU A 275 20.16 6.18 8.01
C GLU A 275 20.43 4.84 7.31
N LEU A 276 20.94 4.88 6.07
CA LEU A 276 21.21 3.69 5.28
C LEU A 276 22.71 3.38 5.26
N ILE A 277 23.07 2.14 5.60
CA ILE A 277 24.43 1.61 5.50
C ILE A 277 24.47 0.62 4.33
N GLY A 278 25.23 0.94 3.30
CA GLY A 278 25.47 0.02 2.18
C GLY A 278 26.23 -1.23 2.62
N LEU A 279 25.70 -2.41 2.27
CA LEU A 279 26.44 -3.67 2.39
C LEU A 279 27.01 -4.12 1.05
N ARG A 280 26.24 -3.98 -0.03
CA ARG A 280 26.62 -4.29 -1.41
C ARG A 280 25.68 -3.61 -2.41
N GLY A 281 26.18 -3.35 -3.61
CA GLY A 281 25.39 -2.77 -4.69
C GLY A 281 24.92 -1.35 -4.38
N GLU A 282 23.80 -0.98 -4.98
CA GLU A 282 23.20 0.35 -4.90
C GLU A 282 22.16 0.44 -3.76
N ASP A 283 21.67 1.64 -3.45
CA ASP A 283 20.55 1.86 -2.50
C ASP A 283 19.20 2.12 -3.19
N TRP A 284 19.14 1.85 -4.49
CA TRP A 284 17.98 2.03 -5.35
C TRP A 284 17.82 0.88 -6.36
N LEU A 285 16.65 0.81 -6.99
CA LEU A 285 16.31 -0.15 -8.03
C LEU A 285 15.92 0.58 -9.32
N PRO A 286 16.34 0.06 -10.49
CA PRO A 286 15.78 0.50 -11.76
C PRO A 286 14.40 -0.12 -11.98
N GLU A 287 13.50 0.68 -12.53
CA GLU A 287 12.18 0.29 -13.01
C GLU A 287 12.03 0.80 -14.45
N ARG A 288 11.25 0.09 -15.26
CA ARG A 288 10.86 0.55 -16.60
C ARG A 288 9.35 0.53 -16.68
N VAL A 289 8.78 1.63 -17.16
CA VAL A 289 7.34 1.78 -17.34
C VAL A 289 7.09 2.19 -18.78
N SER A 290 6.22 1.44 -19.46
CA SER A 290 5.85 1.72 -20.84
C SER A 290 4.39 2.15 -20.91
N SER A 291 4.16 3.24 -21.64
CA SER A 291 2.84 3.68 -22.07
C SER A 291 2.70 3.43 -23.57
N GLY A 292 1.51 2.98 -23.99
CA GLY A 292 1.20 2.78 -25.41
C GLY A 292 1.25 4.07 -26.22
N ARG A 293 1.04 5.22 -25.57
CA ARG A 293 0.98 6.54 -26.22
C ARG A 293 2.22 7.39 -25.97
N TYR A 294 2.83 7.29 -24.80
CA TYR A 294 3.90 8.19 -24.35
C TYR A 294 5.28 7.52 -24.25
N GLY A 295 5.43 6.33 -24.84
CA GLY A 295 6.70 5.62 -24.90
C GLY A 295 7.11 5.00 -23.56
N THR A 296 8.40 4.71 -23.42
CA THR A 296 8.95 4.04 -22.24
C THR A 296 9.85 4.98 -21.45
N ARG A 297 9.69 5.01 -20.13
CA ARG A 297 10.54 5.73 -19.19
C ARG A 297 11.24 4.77 -18.24
N ALA A 298 12.49 5.09 -17.93
CA ALA A 298 13.26 4.43 -16.89
C ALA A 298 13.20 5.26 -15.61
N PHE A 299 13.07 4.59 -14.48
CA PHE A 299 13.02 5.20 -13.17
C PHE A 299 14.07 4.57 -12.28
N ARG A 300 14.78 5.39 -11.53
CA ARG A 300 15.46 4.99 -10.31
C ARG A 300 14.47 5.14 -9.16
N VAL A 301 14.42 4.14 -8.28
CA VAL A 301 13.54 4.11 -7.11
C VAL A 301 14.34 3.63 -5.91
N SER A 302 14.61 4.52 -4.96
CA SER A 302 15.24 4.17 -3.68
C SER A 302 14.48 3.07 -2.97
N GLY A 303 15.20 2.17 -2.29
CA GLY A 303 14.59 0.97 -1.71
C GLY A 303 13.49 1.26 -0.67
N ASP A 304 13.55 2.41 -0.02
CA ASP A 304 12.59 2.90 0.99
C ASP A 304 11.52 3.85 0.43
N ALA A 305 11.66 4.28 -0.83
CA ALA A 305 10.67 5.12 -1.49
C ALA A 305 9.42 4.31 -1.87
N PHE A 306 8.26 4.98 -1.85
CA PHE A 306 7.03 4.36 -2.30
C PHE A 306 7.08 4.04 -3.80
N TRP A 307 6.68 2.82 -4.14
CA TRP A 307 6.41 2.39 -5.51
C TRP A 307 5.24 1.41 -5.47
N HIS A 308 4.42 1.40 -6.51
CA HIS A 308 3.28 0.50 -6.54
C HIS A 308 3.75 -0.96 -6.50
N PRO A 309 3.22 -1.78 -5.57
CA PRO A 309 3.77 -3.11 -5.31
C PRO A 309 3.42 -4.13 -6.40
N HIS A 310 2.50 -3.85 -7.31
CA HIS A 310 2.18 -4.78 -8.38
C HIS A 310 3.04 -4.49 -9.61
N ARG A 311 3.67 -5.51 -10.21
CA ARG A 311 4.58 -5.34 -11.36
C ARG A 311 3.98 -4.49 -12.50
N ASP A 312 2.70 -4.71 -12.80
CA ASP A 312 1.98 -4.01 -13.86
C ASP A 312 1.31 -2.70 -13.42
N ALA A 313 1.31 -2.37 -12.12
CA ALA A 313 0.60 -1.19 -11.62
C ALA A 313 1.12 0.12 -12.20
N PRO A 314 2.45 0.38 -12.30
CA PRO A 314 2.93 1.64 -12.85
C PRO A 314 2.40 1.91 -14.26
N ALA A 315 2.46 0.93 -15.15
CA ALA A 315 2.00 1.09 -16.54
C ALA A 315 0.48 1.30 -16.60
N VAL A 316 -0.30 0.48 -15.90
CA VAL A 316 -1.77 0.61 -15.96
C VAL A 316 -2.26 1.90 -15.32
N LEU A 317 -1.71 2.29 -14.17
CA LEU A 317 -2.10 3.53 -13.50
C LEU A 317 -1.70 4.76 -14.32
N VAL A 318 -0.56 4.72 -15.03
CA VAL A 318 -0.20 5.78 -15.98
C VAL A 318 -1.27 5.90 -17.05
N GLU A 319 -1.68 4.83 -17.71
CA GLU A 319 -2.72 4.90 -18.75
C GLU A 319 -4.05 5.47 -18.21
N SER A 320 -4.53 4.99 -17.06
CA SER A 320 -5.77 5.46 -16.45
C SER A 320 -5.68 6.93 -15.98
N VAL A 321 -4.56 7.33 -15.39
CA VAL A 321 -4.33 8.73 -14.96
C VAL A 321 -4.25 9.65 -16.18
N MET A 322 -3.53 9.27 -17.23
CA MET A 322 -3.40 10.09 -18.43
C MET A 322 -4.75 10.23 -19.15
N ALA A 323 -5.55 9.17 -19.22
CA ALA A 323 -6.90 9.22 -19.77
C ALA A 323 -7.84 10.13 -18.94
N ALA A 324 -7.75 10.07 -17.61
CA ALA A 324 -8.57 10.89 -16.72
C ALA A 324 -8.13 12.38 -16.71
N ALA A 325 -6.82 12.63 -16.70
CA ALA A 325 -6.23 13.97 -16.66
C ALA A 325 -6.35 14.69 -18.01
N ASP A 326 -6.40 13.93 -19.11
CA ASP A 326 -6.47 14.43 -20.49
C ASP A 326 -5.51 15.60 -20.76
N PRO A 327 -4.20 15.44 -20.48
CA PRO A 327 -3.22 16.50 -20.66
C PRO A 327 -3.07 16.85 -22.14
N ARG A 328 -2.99 18.15 -22.44
CA ARG A 328 -2.83 18.69 -23.79
C ARG A 328 -1.55 19.52 -23.88
N PRO A 329 -0.98 19.68 -25.08
CA PRO A 329 0.14 20.57 -25.29
C PRO A 329 -0.12 21.96 -24.70
N GLY A 330 0.84 22.47 -23.95
CA GLY A 330 0.74 23.75 -23.28
C GLY A 330 0.01 23.72 -21.93
N HIS A 331 -0.60 22.62 -21.47
CA HIS A 331 -1.26 22.61 -20.15
C HIS A 331 -0.30 22.78 -18.96
N VAL A 332 -0.81 23.29 -17.83
CA VAL A 332 -0.15 23.26 -16.51
C VAL A 332 -0.82 22.20 -15.63
N VAL A 333 -0.06 21.21 -15.18
CA VAL A 333 -0.57 20.12 -14.34
C VAL A 333 0.22 20.06 -13.04
N ALA A 334 -0.48 19.88 -11.92
CA ALA A 334 0.17 19.57 -10.64
C ALA A 334 0.03 18.07 -10.35
N ASP A 335 1.13 17.42 -10.01
CA ASP A 335 1.19 16.04 -9.51
C ASP A 335 1.53 16.11 -8.02
N LEU A 336 0.53 15.99 -7.16
CA LEU A 336 0.72 16.03 -5.72
C LEU A 336 0.95 14.61 -5.20
N TYR A 337 1.91 14.48 -4.28
CA TYR A 337 2.40 13.18 -3.79
C TYR A 337 3.09 12.40 -4.93
N ALA A 338 3.95 13.09 -5.67
CA ALA A 338 4.52 12.60 -6.93
C ALA A 338 5.45 11.38 -6.76
N GLY A 339 5.90 11.07 -5.54
CA GLY A 339 6.84 10.00 -5.28
C GLY A 339 8.11 10.16 -6.11
N ALA A 340 8.54 9.09 -6.78
CA ALA A 340 9.69 9.10 -7.70
C ALA A 340 9.38 9.73 -9.08
N GLY A 341 8.23 10.40 -9.24
CA GLY A 341 7.86 11.13 -10.45
C GLY A 341 7.14 10.30 -11.52
N LEU A 342 6.46 9.22 -11.14
CA LEU A 342 5.84 8.27 -12.07
C LEU A 342 4.90 8.96 -13.07
N PHE A 343 3.86 9.65 -12.58
CA PHE A 343 2.89 10.31 -13.44
C PHE A 343 3.49 11.57 -14.08
N SER A 344 4.25 12.33 -13.30
CA SER A 344 4.96 13.53 -13.76
C SER A 344 5.76 13.31 -15.05
N ALA A 345 6.44 12.17 -15.19
CA ALA A 345 7.22 11.86 -16.39
C ALA A 345 6.37 11.85 -17.66
N PHE A 346 5.21 11.19 -17.63
CA PHE A 346 4.31 11.05 -18.77
C PHE A 346 3.43 12.28 -18.98
N LEU A 347 3.02 12.95 -17.90
CA LEU A 347 2.36 14.26 -17.98
C LEU A 347 3.24 15.26 -18.73
N ALA A 348 4.55 15.26 -18.45
CA ALA A 348 5.50 16.15 -19.12
C ALA A 348 5.61 15.90 -20.62
N GLU A 349 5.62 14.63 -21.05
CA GLU A 349 5.57 14.26 -22.48
C GLU A 349 4.31 14.81 -23.15
N ALA A 350 3.16 14.71 -22.48
CA ALA A 350 1.89 15.12 -23.05
C ALA A 350 1.69 16.64 -23.13
N VAL A 351 2.13 17.38 -22.10
CA VAL A 351 2.02 18.85 -22.11
C VAL A 351 3.10 19.52 -22.95
N GLY A 352 4.20 18.82 -23.22
CA GLY A 352 5.29 19.29 -24.07
C GLY A 352 6.02 20.51 -23.52
N PRO A 353 6.93 21.09 -24.31
CA PRO A 353 7.86 22.15 -23.85
C PRO A 353 7.19 23.50 -23.54
N GLN A 354 5.96 23.72 -23.99
CA GLN A 354 5.17 24.93 -23.69
C GLN A 354 4.29 24.75 -22.44
N GLY A 355 4.13 23.52 -21.97
CA GLY A 355 3.41 23.19 -20.76
C GLY A 355 4.28 23.29 -19.52
N ALA A 356 3.72 22.88 -18.38
CA ALA A 356 4.46 22.72 -17.14
C ALA A 356 3.87 21.60 -16.28
N VAL A 357 4.74 20.87 -15.57
CA VAL A 357 4.33 19.92 -14.54
C VAL A 357 4.98 20.30 -13.21
N LEU A 358 4.16 20.48 -12.17
CA LEU A 358 4.64 20.71 -10.81
C LEU A 358 4.52 19.42 -10.00
N ALA A 359 5.65 18.74 -9.80
CA ALA A 359 5.74 17.47 -9.08
C ALA A 359 6.07 17.75 -7.60
N VAL A 360 5.11 17.52 -6.70
CA VAL A 360 5.25 17.81 -5.26
C VAL A 360 5.43 16.52 -4.47
N GLU A 361 6.56 16.37 -3.78
CA GLU A 361 6.86 15.19 -2.97
C GLU A 361 7.52 15.61 -1.64
N ALA A 362 7.06 15.04 -0.52
CA ALA A 362 7.51 15.41 0.82
C ALA A 362 8.65 14.55 1.35
N ALA A 363 8.80 13.31 0.88
CA ALA A 363 9.90 12.42 1.26
C ALA A 363 11.17 12.78 0.50
N ALA A 364 12.29 12.99 1.19
CA ALA A 364 13.48 13.55 0.56
C ALA A 364 14.08 12.59 -0.45
N ARG A 365 14.15 11.29 -0.12
CA ARG A 365 14.62 10.23 -1.05
C ARG A 365 13.78 10.13 -2.31
N ALA A 366 12.45 10.06 -2.17
CA ALA A 366 11.55 10.02 -3.33
C ALA A 366 11.64 11.29 -4.18
N SER A 367 11.77 12.46 -3.55
CA SER A 367 11.99 13.73 -4.25
C SER A 367 13.34 13.79 -4.98
N GLN A 368 14.40 13.19 -4.42
CA GLN A 368 15.71 13.05 -5.09
C GLN A 368 15.60 12.11 -6.31
N ASP A 369 14.91 10.98 -6.17
CA ASP A 369 14.62 10.09 -7.28
C ASP A 369 13.83 10.80 -8.39
N ALA A 370 12.78 11.55 -8.03
CA ALA A 370 12.01 12.34 -9.00
C ALA A 370 12.89 13.34 -9.76
N ARG A 371 13.77 14.09 -9.06
CA ARG A 371 14.71 15.00 -9.74
C ARG A 371 15.61 14.27 -10.72
N GLN A 372 16.11 13.10 -10.35
CA GLN A 372 16.98 12.30 -11.21
C GLN A 372 16.23 11.72 -12.42
N ASN A 373 15.00 11.24 -12.20
CA ASN A 373 14.15 10.60 -13.22
C ASN A 373 13.59 11.59 -14.24
N LEU A 374 13.45 12.87 -13.84
CA LEU A 374 12.81 13.92 -14.63
C LEU A 374 13.80 14.97 -15.13
N ARG A 375 15.11 14.78 -14.92
CA ARG A 375 16.18 15.75 -15.24
C ARG A 375 16.24 16.14 -16.72
N ASP A 376 15.78 15.26 -17.60
CA ASP A 376 15.74 15.43 -19.05
C ASP A 376 14.49 16.19 -19.52
N LEU A 377 13.57 16.53 -18.60
CA LEU A 377 12.32 17.21 -18.88
C LEU A 377 12.32 18.65 -18.31
N PRO A 378 12.76 19.65 -19.10
CA PRO A 378 12.89 21.03 -18.63
C PRO A 378 11.56 21.69 -18.20
N GLN A 379 10.42 21.16 -18.66
CA GLN A 379 9.08 21.62 -18.29
C GLN A 379 8.58 21.10 -16.93
N VAL A 380 9.38 20.30 -16.21
CA VAL A 380 9.01 19.78 -14.89
C VAL A 380 9.74 20.52 -13.78
N ALA A 381 9.01 20.99 -12.78
CA ALA A 381 9.57 21.47 -11.53
C ALA A 381 9.28 20.48 -10.39
N VAL A 382 10.34 19.94 -9.79
CA VAL A 382 10.23 19.03 -8.64
C VAL A 382 10.38 19.81 -7.33
N LEU A 383 9.31 19.81 -6.54
CA LEU A 383 9.20 20.52 -5.27
C LEU A 383 9.31 19.50 -4.13
N HIS A 384 10.38 19.62 -3.35
CA HIS A 384 10.50 18.88 -2.09
C HIS A 384 9.68 19.59 -1.03
N ASP A 385 8.38 19.33 -1.03
CA ASP A 385 7.42 20.01 -0.16
C ASP A 385 6.19 19.14 0.11
N THR A 386 5.39 19.51 1.11
CA THR A 386 4.08 18.88 1.30
C THR A 386 3.08 19.46 0.31
N ALA A 387 2.14 18.63 -0.16
CA ALA A 387 1.01 19.08 -0.98
C ALA A 387 0.26 20.26 -0.31
N GLU A 388 0.15 20.23 1.01
CA GLU A 388 -0.45 21.30 1.78
C GLU A 388 0.32 22.64 1.63
N ARG A 389 1.64 22.65 1.85
CA ARG A 389 2.45 23.87 1.75
C ARG A 389 2.56 24.38 0.32
N ALA A 390 2.79 23.49 -0.65
CA ALA A 390 2.86 23.85 -2.07
C ALA A 390 1.57 24.54 -2.54
N THR A 391 0.40 23.94 -2.26
CA THR A 391 -0.89 24.53 -2.66
C THR A 391 -1.22 25.84 -1.93
N ALA A 392 -0.73 26.04 -0.71
CA ALA A 392 -0.81 27.35 -0.04
C ALA A 392 0.10 28.39 -0.69
N GLY A 393 1.34 28.01 -1.01
CA GLY A 393 2.30 28.88 -1.71
C GLY A 393 1.75 29.39 -3.04
N TRP A 394 1.15 28.51 -3.85
CA TRP A 394 0.55 28.90 -5.13
C TRP A 394 -0.65 29.85 -5.01
N LEU A 395 -1.40 29.79 -3.91
CA LEU A 395 -2.47 30.75 -3.63
C LEU A 395 -1.93 32.09 -3.13
N HIS A 396 -0.80 32.07 -2.41
CA HIS A 396 -0.18 33.27 -1.86
C HIS A 396 0.60 34.05 -2.91
N GLU A 397 1.37 33.35 -3.75
CA GLU A 397 2.21 33.92 -4.80
C GLU A 397 1.85 33.35 -6.19
N PRO A 398 0.68 33.69 -6.74
CA PRO A 398 0.23 33.12 -8.01
C PRO A 398 1.16 33.44 -9.19
N GLY A 399 1.92 34.55 -9.12
CA GLY A 399 2.83 35.00 -10.17
C GLY A 399 4.20 34.31 -10.20
N LEU A 400 4.56 33.52 -9.17
CA LEU A 400 5.85 32.82 -9.14
C LEU A 400 5.95 31.90 -10.37
N PRO A 401 7.00 31.98 -11.21
CA PRO A 401 7.05 31.23 -12.47
C PRO A 401 7.22 29.71 -12.24
N PRO A 402 6.79 28.86 -13.19
CA PRO A 402 6.96 27.39 -13.09
C PRO A 402 8.39 26.93 -12.87
N ALA A 403 9.38 27.58 -13.47
CA ALA A 403 10.79 27.28 -13.26
C ALA A 403 11.25 27.47 -11.80
N ALA A 404 10.55 28.31 -11.03
CA ALA A 404 10.77 28.52 -9.60
C ALA A 404 9.76 27.75 -8.74
N GLY A 405 8.95 26.87 -9.33
CA GLY A 405 7.96 26.06 -8.61
C GLY A 405 6.58 26.68 -8.44
N GLY A 406 6.28 27.79 -9.11
CA GLY A 406 4.96 28.44 -9.04
C GLY A 406 4.10 28.24 -10.29
N LEU A 407 2.96 28.92 -10.36
CA LEU A 407 2.01 28.77 -11.48
C LEU A 407 2.20 29.81 -12.61
N GLY A 408 3.01 30.85 -12.41
CA GLY A 408 3.27 31.90 -13.39
C GLY A 408 2.03 32.69 -13.80
N GLY A 409 1.06 32.85 -12.90
CA GLY A 409 -0.25 33.46 -13.15
C GLY A 409 -1.20 32.60 -13.95
N ARG A 410 -0.79 31.38 -14.34
CA ARG A 410 -1.60 30.45 -15.13
C ARG A 410 -2.50 29.61 -14.22
N ARG A 411 -3.62 29.14 -14.76
CA ARG A 411 -4.49 28.18 -14.08
C ARG A 411 -3.98 26.77 -14.28
N LEU A 412 -4.29 25.89 -13.32
CA LEU A 412 -4.07 24.47 -13.46
C LEU A 412 -5.13 23.87 -14.39
N ASP A 413 -4.72 23.10 -15.38
CA ASP A 413 -5.64 22.37 -16.24
C ASP A 413 -6.10 21.06 -15.58
N ALA A 414 -5.19 20.44 -14.80
CA ALA A 414 -5.48 19.27 -13.99
C ALA A 414 -4.64 19.24 -12.70
N VAL A 415 -5.17 18.57 -11.68
CA VAL A 415 -4.42 18.15 -10.49
C VAL A 415 -4.52 16.64 -10.36
N VAL A 416 -3.38 15.95 -10.32
CA VAL A 416 -3.29 14.52 -10.00
C VAL A 416 -2.96 14.38 -8.51
N LEU A 417 -3.66 13.51 -7.81
CA LEU A 417 -3.52 13.24 -6.37
C LEU A 417 -3.24 11.75 -6.17
N GLY A 418 -2.09 11.40 -5.59
CA GLY A 418 -1.80 10.05 -5.07
C GLY A 418 -1.59 10.03 -3.54
N PRO A 419 -2.56 10.44 -2.73
CA PRO A 419 -2.33 10.69 -1.30
C PRO A 419 -2.05 9.41 -0.50
N PRO A 420 -1.51 9.54 0.73
CA PRO A 420 -1.32 8.42 1.64
C PRO A 420 -2.67 7.76 2.02
N HIS A 421 -2.61 6.63 2.72
CA HIS A 421 -3.80 5.85 3.12
C HIS A 421 -4.88 6.68 3.86
N ALA A 422 -4.49 7.77 4.54
CA ALA A 422 -5.40 8.69 5.23
C ALA A 422 -6.26 9.56 4.29
N GLY A 423 -5.89 9.69 3.01
CA GLY A 423 -6.49 10.61 2.05
C GLY A 423 -5.76 11.96 1.96
N ALA A 424 -6.23 12.84 1.07
CA ALA A 424 -5.69 14.19 0.90
C ALA A 424 -6.21 15.14 1.99
N GLY A 425 -7.44 14.92 2.44
CA GLY A 425 -8.05 15.66 3.54
C GLY A 425 -8.53 17.08 3.15
N PRO A 426 -9.36 17.69 4.02
CA PRO A 426 -10.09 18.91 3.69
C PRO A 426 -9.19 20.14 3.47
N ALA A 427 -8.04 20.21 4.16
CA ALA A 427 -7.12 21.35 4.03
C ALA A 427 -6.52 21.43 2.61
N VAL A 428 -6.05 20.30 2.06
CA VAL A 428 -5.49 20.21 0.72
C VAL A 428 -6.59 20.39 -0.33
N LEU A 429 -7.71 19.67 -0.19
CA LEU A 429 -8.80 19.74 -1.16
C LEU A 429 -9.46 21.13 -1.23
N GLY A 430 -9.59 21.82 -0.10
CA GLY A 430 -10.06 23.22 -0.08
C GLY A 430 -9.10 24.19 -0.77
N ARG A 431 -7.79 23.94 -0.75
CA ARG A 431 -6.80 24.73 -1.50
C ARG A 431 -6.85 24.41 -3.00
N VAL A 432 -6.90 23.12 -3.35
CA VAL A 432 -7.09 22.67 -4.73
C VAL A 432 -8.36 23.26 -5.33
N HIS A 433 -9.48 23.27 -4.60
CA HIS A 433 -10.72 23.92 -5.05
C HIS A 433 -10.52 25.41 -5.36
N ARG A 434 -9.82 26.17 -4.50
CA ARG A 434 -9.55 27.61 -4.69
C ARG A 434 -8.60 27.89 -5.85
N LEU A 435 -7.63 27.01 -6.09
CA LEU A 435 -6.77 27.07 -7.28
C LEU A 435 -7.57 26.87 -8.58
N GLY A 436 -8.72 26.21 -8.48
CA GLY A 436 -9.70 26.08 -9.55
C GLY A 436 -9.18 25.35 -10.78
N PRO A 437 -8.66 24.11 -10.64
CA PRO A 437 -8.23 23.35 -11.80
C PRO A 437 -9.40 23.00 -12.73
N GLY A 438 -9.11 22.66 -13.99
CA GLY A 438 -10.13 22.13 -14.91
C GLY A 438 -10.70 20.79 -14.46
N ARG A 439 -9.86 19.92 -13.87
CA ARG A 439 -10.25 18.62 -13.30
C ARG A 439 -9.32 18.16 -12.18
N ILE A 440 -9.80 17.23 -11.37
CA ILE A 440 -9.02 16.54 -10.35
C ILE A 440 -9.00 15.05 -10.67
N VAL A 441 -7.82 14.44 -10.72
CA VAL A 441 -7.64 13.00 -10.84
C VAL A 441 -7.13 12.48 -9.51
N TYR A 442 -7.84 11.54 -8.91
CA TYR A 442 -7.53 10.99 -7.59
C TYR A 442 -7.24 9.49 -7.71
N VAL A 443 -6.03 9.09 -7.35
CA VAL A 443 -5.59 7.69 -7.28
C VAL A 443 -5.59 7.24 -5.83
N SER A 444 -6.35 6.20 -5.49
CA SER A 444 -6.42 5.69 -4.10
C SER A 444 -6.43 4.18 -4.01
N ALA A 445 -5.66 3.64 -3.06
CA ALA A 445 -5.75 2.25 -2.63
C ALA A 445 -6.70 2.02 -1.43
N ASN A 446 -7.26 3.09 -0.87
CA ASN A 446 -8.18 3.04 0.27
C ASN A 446 -9.54 3.67 -0.13
N PRO A 447 -10.60 2.86 -0.33
CA PRO A 447 -11.91 3.37 -0.73
C PRO A 447 -12.59 4.19 0.39
N VAL A 448 -12.24 3.99 1.66
CA VAL A 448 -12.88 4.69 2.78
C VAL A 448 -12.44 6.16 2.83
N SER A 449 -11.13 6.42 2.81
CA SER A 449 -10.62 7.80 2.77
C SER A 449 -11.00 8.50 1.47
N LEU A 450 -10.93 7.79 0.33
CA LEU A 450 -11.43 8.28 -0.96
C LEU A 450 -12.90 8.69 -0.88
N ALA A 451 -13.77 7.92 -0.23
CA ALA A 451 -15.17 8.25 -0.10
C ALA A 451 -15.39 9.50 0.78
N HIS A 452 -14.64 9.66 1.88
CA HIS A 452 -14.68 10.89 2.68
C HIS A 452 -14.25 12.12 1.87
N ASP A 453 -13.15 12.02 1.12
CA ASP A 453 -12.65 13.09 0.27
C ASP A 453 -13.60 13.39 -0.90
N THR A 454 -14.24 12.36 -1.47
CA THR A 454 -15.27 12.48 -2.51
C THR A 454 -16.46 13.27 -2.02
N ARG A 455 -16.95 12.97 -0.82
CA ARG A 455 -18.05 13.74 -0.21
C ARG A 455 -17.64 15.21 -0.03
N HIS A 456 -16.44 15.46 0.48
CA HIS A 456 -15.97 16.82 0.67
C HIS A 456 -15.81 17.59 -0.66
N LEU A 457 -15.29 16.94 -1.70
CA LEU A 457 -15.24 17.50 -3.05
C LEU A 457 -16.65 17.81 -3.59
N ALA A 458 -17.62 16.94 -3.34
CA ALA A 458 -19.01 17.17 -3.73
C ALA A 458 -19.62 18.40 -3.02
N GLU A 459 -19.34 18.58 -1.73
CA GLU A 459 -19.72 19.77 -0.96
C GLU A 459 -19.06 21.05 -1.52
N LEU A 460 -17.85 20.93 -2.11
CA LEU A 460 -17.14 22.01 -2.81
C LEU A 460 -17.58 22.21 -4.28
N GLY A 461 -18.63 21.52 -4.74
CA GLY A 461 -19.19 21.69 -6.09
C GLY A 461 -18.53 20.84 -7.19
N TRP A 462 -17.76 19.82 -6.81
CA TRP A 462 -17.22 18.85 -7.76
C TRP A 462 -18.17 17.65 -7.94
N ARG A 463 -18.11 17.01 -9.11
CA ARG A 463 -18.83 15.76 -9.40
C ARG A 463 -17.80 14.69 -9.75
N LEU A 464 -17.91 13.54 -9.10
CA LEU A 464 -17.24 12.31 -9.53
C LEU A 464 -17.88 11.86 -10.86
N ASP A 465 -17.15 11.97 -11.96
CA ASP A 465 -17.70 11.75 -13.29
C ASP A 465 -17.13 10.52 -14.01
N ALA A 466 -15.99 10.00 -13.55
CA ALA A 466 -15.45 8.72 -14.00
C ALA A 466 -14.75 7.99 -12.85
N VAL A 467 -14.88 6.66 -12.84
CA VAL A 467 -14.19 5.77 -11.90
C VAL A 467 -13.69 4.56 -12.66
N GLU A 468 -12.41 4.26 -12.49
CA GLU A 468 -11.81 2.99 -12.90
C GLU A 468 -11.23 2.31 -11.67
N VAL A 469 -11.58 1.04 -11.42
CA VAL A 469 -11.08 0.27 -10.29
C VAL A 469 -10.27 -0.91 -10.80
N HIS A 470 -9.06 -1.10 -10.28
CA HIS A 470 -8.16 -2.17 -10.65
C HIS A 470 -7.90 -3.12 -9.49
N ASP A 471 -7.90 -4.41 -9.79
CA ASP A 471 -7.39 -5.45 -8.93
C ASP A 471 -5.87 -5.56 -9.04
N LEU A 472 -5.17 -4.62 -8.39
CA LEU A 472 -3.71 -4.63 -8.27
C LEU A 472 -3.22 -5.36 -7.01
N HIS A 473 -4.12 -6.06 -6.31
CA HIS A 473 -3.78 -6.88 -5.15
C HIS A 473 -4.65 -8.15 -5.11
N PRO A 474 -4.52 -9.04 -6.12
CA PRO A 474 -5.18 -10.35 -6.13
C PRO A 474 -5.05 -11.10 -4.80
N ASN A 475 -6.09 -11.85 -4.43
CA ASN A 475 -6.19 -12.59 -3.16
C ASN A 475 -6.24 -11.72 -1.89
N THR A 476 -6.32 -10.40 -2.01
CA THR A 476 -6.57 -9.49 -0.88
C THR A 476 -7.86 -8.72 -1.10
N HIS A 477 -8.36 -8.06 -0.04
CA HIS A 477 -9.50 -7.14 -0.16
C HIS A 477 -9.13 -5.78 -0.77
N ARG A 478 -7.84 -5.50 -0.98
CA ARG A 478 -7.37 -4.20 -1.49
C ARG A 478 -7.67 -4.06 -2.98
N MET A 479 -7.89 -2.81 -3.39
CA MET A 479 -8.15 -2.40 -4.76
C MET A 479 -7.58 -1.00 -4.95
N VAL A 480 -7.29 -0.62 -6.19
CA VAL A 480 -6.83 0.74 -6.50
C VAL A 480 -7.83 1.38 -7.43
N ALA A 481 -8.31 2.57 -7.10
CA ALA A 481 -9.24 3.34 -7.92
C ALA A 481 -8.57 4.59 -8.49
N VAL A 482 -8.86 4.90 -9.75
CA VAL A 482 -8.56 6.16 -10.41
C VAL A 482 -9.90 6.86 -10.65
N CYS A 483 -10.08 8.01 -10.02
CA CYS A 483 -11.32 8.77 -10.04
C CYS A 483 -11.09 10.13 -10.69
N ARG A 484 -11.99 10.55 -11.58
CA ARG A 484 -11.99 11.89 -12.15
C ARG A 484 -13.12 12.72 -11.55
N PHE A 485 -12.79 13.96 -11.22
CA PHE A 485 -13.74 14.95 -10.76
C PHE A 485 -13.72 16.17 -11.67
N THR A 486 -14.91 16.60 -12.07
CA THR A 486 -15.13 17.84 -12.83
C THR A 486 -16.01 18.79 -12.02
N ARG A 487 -15.95 20.09 -12.30
CA ARG A 487 -16.90 21.04 -11.71
C ARG A 487 -18.32 20.74 -12.20
N ARG A 488 -19.29 20.97 -11.30
CA ARG A 488 -20.72 20.95 -11.65
C ARG A 488 -21.11 22.15 -12.49
#